data_AF-A0A538SUS3-F1
#
_entry.id   AF-A0A538SUS3-F1
#
_cell.length_a   1.000
_cell.length_b   1.000
_cell.length_c   1.000
_cell.angle_alpha   90.00
_cell.angle_beta   90.00
_cell.angle_gamma   90.00
#
_symmetry.space_group_name_H-M   'P 1'
#
loop_
_entity.id
_entity.type
_entity.pdbx_description
1 polymer ?
#
loop_
_entity_poly.entity_id
_entity_poly.type
_entity_poly.pdbx_seq_one_letter_code
_entity_poly.pdbx_strand_id
1 'polypeptide(L)'
;MPPATTCASRTPTSSATLAGSGIKVGRFSLRLSHQRFPAIIVFDPQSPRFKLYKGMRWFTPDLSYHIVTALTNNPKPDTTIILSTRGNRRRAVRVGWFDFKIKGTSCRLEATRLLEPGVGEKEFGLFFTDATTGKQTYSVGRYLDAKPLPDGRYVLDFNMCYDPACAYSDHYNCPIPPRENRLKVAIRAGQMDAHYMH
;
A
#
# COMPACT_ATOMS: atom_id res chain seq x y z
N MET A 1 5.19 4.23 -15.65
CA MET A 1 6.15 3.50 -16.50
C MET A 1 6.40 2.14 -15.88
N PRO A 2 6.27 1.03 -16.64
CA PRO A 2 6.72 -0.27 -16.14
C PRO A 2 8.23 -0.19 -15.90
N PRO A 3 8.75 -0.79 -14.80
CA PRO A 3 10.19 -0.80 -14.59
C PRO A 3 10.88 -1.55 -15.74
N ALA A 4 11.95 -0.96 -16.27
CA ALA A 4 12.82 -1.65 -17.23
C ALA A 4 13.25 -2.99 -16.61
N THR A 5 13.09 -4.08 -17.35
CA THR A 5 13.43 -5.43 -16.89
C THR A 5 14.55 -5.96 -17.77
N THR A 6 15.69 -6.28 -17.19
CA THR A 6 16.83 -6.84 -17.93
C THR A 6 16.84 -8.37 -17.83
N CYS A 7 17.08 -9.05 -18.94
CA CYS A 7 17.27 -10.51 -18.98
C CYS A 7 18.76 -10.83 -18.79
N ALA A 8 19.09 -11.69 -17.83
CA ALA A 8 20.44 -12.21 -17.66
C ALA A 8 20.77 -13.23 -18.77
N SER A 9 22.01 -13.22 -19.28
CA SER A 9 22.50 -14.20 -20.24
C SER A 9 22.75 -15.56 -19.57
N ARG A 10 22.90 -16.64 -20.34
CA ARG A 10 23.17 -18.01 -19.84
C ARG A 10 24.60 -18.21 -19.30
N THR A 11 25.46 -17.19 -19.38
CA THR A 11 26.84 -17.25 -18.91
C THR A 11 26.88 -16.94 -17.41
N PRO A 12 27.59 -17.73 -16.57
CA PRO A 12 27.78 -17.41 -15.16
C PRO A 12 28.35 -16.00 -15.02
N THR A 13 27.53 -15.10 -14.51
CA THR A 13 27.87 -13.68 -14.36
C THR A 13 28.05 -13.42 -12.87
N SER A 14 29.26 -13.08 -12.45
CA SER A 14 29.58 -12.81 -11.04
C SER A 14 29.19 -11.38 -10.62
N SER A 15 29.00 -10.46 -11.56
CA SER A 15 28.55 -9.09 -11.31
C SER A 15 27.86 -8.47 -12.53
N ALA A 16 26.83 -7.64 -12.30
CA ALA A 16 26.17 -6.85 -13.34
C ALA A 16 25.50 -5.60 -12.73
N THR A 17 25.59 -4.47 -13.41
CA THR A 17 24.86 -3.23 -13.08
C THR A 17 23.70 -3.08 -14.06
N LEU A 18 22.46 -3.03 -13.55
CA LEU A 18 21.26 -3.03 -14.39
C LEU A 18 20.49 -1.71 -14.18
N ALA A 19 20.02 -1.10 -15.27
CA ALA A 19 19.24 0.14 -15.24
C ALA A 19 17.79 -0.05 -14.74
N GLY A 20 17.38 -1.29 -14.47
CA GLY A 20 16.02 -1.67 -14.10
C GLY A 20 15.85 -1.94 -12.60
N SER A 21 14.63 -1.74 -12.07
CA SER A 21 14.32 -2.10 -10.68
C SER A 21 14.11 -3.61 -10.49
N GLY A 22 14.35 -4.44 -11.51
CA GLY A 22 14.18 -5.88 -11.46
C GLY A 22 14.99 -6.66 -12.51
N ILE A 23 15.23 -7.94 -12.21
CA ILE A 23 16.03 -8.88 -13.00
C ILE A 23 15.16 -10.08 -13.34
N LYS A 24 15.11 -10.50 -14.60
CA LYS A 24 14.45 -11.76 -14.97
C LYS A 24 15.47 -12.89 -15.08
N VAL A 25 15.23 -13.97 -14.33
CA VAL A 25 16.08 -15.18 -14.33
C VAL A 25 15.19 -16.40 -14.58
N GLY A 26 15.17 -16.85 -15.84
CA GLY A 26 14.27 -17.93 -16.27
C GLY A 26 12.81 -17.57 -16.02
N ARG A 27 12.13 -18.38 -15.20
CA ARG A 27 10.73 -18.16 -14.78
C ARG A 27 10.59 -17.13 -13.66
N PHE A 28 11.67 -16.77 -12.97
CA PHE A 28 11.62 -15.86 -11.82
C PHE A 28 11.83 -14.41 -12.24
N SER A 29 11.16 -13.49 -11.53
CA SER A 29 11.46 -12.07 -11.55
C SER A 29 11.96 -11.65 -10.17
N LEU A 30 13.13 -11.04 -10.12
CA LEU A 30 13.81 -10.58 -8.91
C LEU A 30 13.68 -9.06 -8.80
N ARG A 31 13.52 -8.54 -7.59
CA ARG A 31 13.56 -7.11 -7.31
C ARG A 31 14.29 -6.87 -5.99
N LEU A 32 15.07 -5.79 -5.91
CA LEU A 32 15.63 -5.36 -4.64
C LEU A 32 14.52 -4.82 -3.72
N SER A 33 14.52 -5.28 -2.47
CA SER A 33 13.67 -4.70 -1.43
C SER A 33 14.22 -3.33 -1.04
N HIS A 34 13.34 -2.33 -1.01
CA HIS A 34 13.68 -0.98 -0.58
C HIS A 34 13.21 -0.71 0.86
N GLN A 35 12.78 -1.75 1.58
CA GLN A 35 12.16 -1.66 2.91
C GLN A 35 13.20 -1.69 4.05
N ARG A 36 14.34 -1.01 3.82
CA ARG A 36 15.44 -0.77 4.77
C ARG A 36 16.40 -1.94 5.10
N PHE A 37 16.14 -3.14 4.59
CA PHE A 37 17.07 -4.27 4.64
C PHE A 37 17.44 -4.75 3.23
N PRO A 38 18.71 -5.11 2.98
CA PRO A 38 19.10 -5.71 1.72
C PRO A 38 18.42 -7.09 1.61
N ALA A 39 17.38 -7.15 0.78
CA ALA A 39 16.68 -8.39 0.47
C ALA A 39 16.32 -8.43 -1.01
N ILE A 40 16.19 -9.63 -1.55
CA ILE A 40 15.69 -9.84 -2.91
C ILE A 40 14.27 -10.40 -2.80
N ILE A 41 13.32 -9.71 -3.41
CA ILE A 41 11.96 -10.21 -3.60
C ILE A 41 11.96 -11.07 -4.85
N VAL A 42 11.56 -12.33 -4.71
CA VAL A 42 11.48 -13.30 -5.81
C VAL A 42 10.00 -13.52 -6.15
N PHE A 43 9.62 -13.19 -7.36
CA PHE A 43 8.31 -13.49 -7.91
C PHE A 43 8.40 -14.74 -8.79
N ASP A 44 7.58 -15.75 -8.47
CA ASP A 44 7.43 -16.97 -9.26
C ASP A 44 6.00 -17.07 -9.83
N PRO A 45 5.76 -16.63 -11.08
CA PRO A 45 4.43 -16.66 -11.70
C PRO A 45 3.91 -18.07 -11.96
N GLN A 46 4.76 -19.10 -11.88
CA GLN A 46 4.38 -20.51 -12.08
C GLN A 46 4.39 -21.30 -10.76
N SER A 47 4.42 -20.61 -9.60
CA SER A 47 4.49 -21.27 -8.30
C SER A 47 3.39 -22.33 -8.15
N PRO A 48 3.71 -23.57 -7.70
CA PRO A 48 2.67 -24.57 -7.43
C PRO A 48 1.60 -24.09 -6.45
N ARG A 49 1.96 -23.15 -5.56
CA ARG A 49 1.03 -22.53 -4.60
C ARG A 49 -0.07 -21.70 -5.27
N PHE A 50 0.13 -21.26 -6.51
CA PHE A 50 -0.90 -20.55 -7.27
C PHE A 50 -2.16 -21.40 -7.46
N LYS A 51 -2.03 -22.75 -7.47
CA LYS A 51 -3.19 -23.67 -7.51
C LYS A 51 -4.07 -23.59 -6.26
N LEU A 52 -3.52 -23.11 -5.14
CA LEU A 52 -4.23 -22.95 -3.87
C LEU A 52 -4.94 -21.59 -3.77
N TYR A 53 -4.56 -20.61 -4.61
CA TYR A 53 -5.13 -19.27 -4.58
C TYR A 53 -6.60 -19.31 -5.01
N LYS A 54 -7.49 -18.81 -4.13
CA LYS A 54 -8.95 -18.79 -4.35
C LYS A 54 -9.48 -17.43 -4.80
N GLY A 55 -8.59 -16.53 -5.21
CA GLY A 55 -8.96 -15.15 -5.52
C GLY A 55 -9.01 -14.27 -4.27
N MET A 56 -8.99 -12.95 -4.51
CA MET A 56 -9.25 -11.94 -3.49
C MET A 56 -10.75 -11.71 -3.38
N ARG A 57 -11.24 -11.53 -2.15
CA ARG A 57 -12.63 -11.16 -1.89
C ARG A 57 -12.74 -9.65 -1.77
N TRP A 58 -13.83 -9.11 -2.30
CA TRP A 58 -14.13 -7.69 -2.32
C TRP A 58 -15.58 -7.49 -1.87
N PHE A 59 -15.85 -6.40 -1.18
CA PHE A 59 -17.22 -5.95 -1.00
C PHE A 59 -17.81 -5.56 -2.36
N THR A 60 -19.14 -5.66 -2.49
CA THR A 60 -19.85 -5.08 -3.64
C THR A 60 -19.55 -3.59 -3.72
N PRO A 61 -19.16 -3.05 -4.89
CA PRO A 61 -18.91 -1.63 -5.04
C PRO A 61 -20.11 -0.77 -4.64
N ASP A 62 -19.86 0.29 -3.89
CA ASP A 62 -20.86 1.25 -3.43
C ASP A 62 -20.34 2.68 -3.65
N LEU A 63 -21.06 3.44 -4.48
CA LEU A 63 -20.68 4.79 -4.88
C LEU A 63 -20.74 5.81 -3.73
N SER A 64 -21.42 5.49 -2.62
CA SER A 64 -21.39 6.34 -1.42
C SER A 64 -20.01 6.39 -0.75
N TYR A 65 -19.11 5.47 -1.15
CA TYR A 65 -17.70 5.43 -0.74
C TYR A 65 -16.76 6.07 -1.77
N HIS A 66 -17.28 6.67 -2.84
CA HIS A 66 -16.52 7.46 -3.81
C HIS A 66 -16.58 8.94 -3.42
N ILE A 67 -15.51 9.43 -2.79
CA ILE A 67 -15.51 10.74 -2.13
C ILE A 67 -14.57 11.69 -2.87
N VAL A 68 -15.08 12.86 -3.25
CA VAL A 68 -14.24 13.95 -3.80
C VAL A 68 -14.00 14.98 -2.71
N THR A 69 -12.75 15.19 -2.34
CA THR A 69 -12.37 16.15 -1.28
C THR A 69 -11.01 16.79 -1.55
N ALA A 70 -10.74 17.92 -0.92
CA ALA A 70 -9.48 18.64 -1.03
C ALA A 70 -8.48 18.16 0.02
N LEU A 71 -7.20 18.14 -0.35
CA LEU A 71 -6.11 17.95 0.60
C LEU A 71 -5.86 19.25 1.34
N THR A 72 -6.06 19.24 2.65
CA THR A 72 -5.62 20.34 3.51
C THR A 72 -4.15 20.10 3.86
N ASN A 73 -3.26 20.89 3.24
CA ASN A 73 -1.82 20.77 3.43
C ASN A 73 -1.43 21.00 4.88
N ASN A 74 -0.46 20.23 5.36
CA ASN A 74 0.17 20.48 6.64
C ASN A 74 1.10 21.70 6.53
N PRO A 75 0.83 22.82 7.24
CA PRO A 75 1.64 24.03 7.14
C PRO A 75 3.05 23.86 7.73
N LYS A 76 3.26 22.81 8.54
CA LYS A 76 4.55 22.48 9.16
C LYS A 76 4.88 21.00 8.89
N PRO A 77 5.38 20.69 7.67
CA PRO A 77 5.73 19.32 7.31
C PRO A 77 6.98 18.87 8.08
N ASP A 78 6.76 18.21 9.21
CA ASP A 78 7.82 17.63 10.02
C ASP A 78 8.05 16.16 9.69
N THR A 79 9.29 15.70 9.90
CA THR A 79 9.60 14.27 9.82
C THR A 79 8.91 13.54 10.98
N THR A 80 8.03 12.60 10.66
CA THR A 80 7.41 11.69 11.61
C THR A 80 7.99 10.28 11.49
N ILE A 81 7.67 9.43 12.46
CA ILE A 81 8.01 8.00 12.45
C ILE A 81 6.74 7.18 12.35
N ILE A 82 6.66 6.37 11.30
CA ILE A 82 5.66 5.31 11.17
C ILE A 82 6.29 3.97 11.54
N LEU A 83 5.62 3.23 12.42
CA LEU A 83 5.98 1.86 12.74
C LEU A 83 5.61 0.93 11.59
N SER A 84 6.25 -0.23 11.55
CA SER A 84 6.02 -1.22 10.50
C SER A 84 5.83 -2.61 11.09
N THR A 85 5.26 -3.51 10.30
CA THR A 85 4.94 -4.88 10.73
C THR A 85 6.16 -5.70 11.17
N ARG A 86 7.38 -5.29 10.83
CA ARG A 86 8.63 -5.90 11.29
C ARG A 86 9.34 -5.13 12.41
N GLY A 87 8.65 -4.19 13.08
CA GLY A 87 9.19 -3.41 14.19
C GLY A 87 10.08 -2.23 13.79
N ASN A 88 10.25 -1.96 12.48
CA ASN A 88 11.11 -0.87 12.02
C ASN A 88 10.44 0.50 12.16
N ARG A 89 11.26 1.49 12.51
CA ARG A 89 10.89 2.91 12.56
C ARG A 89 11.14 3.58 11.22
N ARG A 90 10.11 3.79 10.41
CA ARG A 90 10.24 4.37 9.06
C ARG A 90 10.04 5.88 9.12
N ARG A 91 10.96 6.62 8.51
CA ARG A 91 10.82 8.08 8.39
C ARG A 91 9.74 8.41 7.37
N ALA A 92 8.90 9.36 7.70
CA ALA A 92 7.82 9.81 6.85
C ALA A 92 7.58 11.32 7.04
N VAL A 93 6.76 11.91 6.19
CA VAL A 93 6.26 13.28 6.34
C VAL A 93 4.75 13.24 6.27
N ARG A 94 4.11 13.97 7.19
CA ARG A 94 2.68 14.25 7.12
C ARG A 94 2.44 15.32 6.06
N VAL A 95 1.83 14.92 4.95
CA VAL A 95 1.53 15.82 3.84
C VAL A 95 0.35 16.73 4.19
N GLY A 96 -0.65 16.18 4.86
CA GLY A 96 -1.87 16.91 5.19
C GLY A 96 -2.99 15.97 5.59
N TRP A 97 -4.23 16.45 5.46
CA TRP A 97 -5.43 15.71 5.81
C TRP A 97 -6.51 15.82 4.75
N PHE A 98 -7.27 14.74 4.61
CA PHE A 98 -8.54 14.73 3.92
C PHE A 98 -9.67 14.69 4.95
N ASP A 99 -10.54 15.69 4.90
CA ASP A 99 -11.78 15.74 5.65
C ASP A 99 -12.95 15.34 4.75
N PHE A 100 -13.80 14.44 5.24
CA PHE A 100 -14.94 13.93 4.49
C PHE A 100 -16.02 13.39 5.42
N LYS A 101 -17.15 12.95 4.84
CA LYS A 101 -18.21 12.28 5.58
C LYS A 101 -18.51 10.93 4.97
N ILE A 102 -18.74 9.93 5.83
CA ILE A 102 -19.31 8.64 5.44
C ILE A 102 -20.61 8.49 6.23
N LYS A 103 -21.73 8.33 5.52
CA LYS A 103 -23.07 8.17 6.12
C LYS A 103 -23.36 9.22 7.20
N GLY A 104 -23.07 10.49 6.89
CA GLY A 104 -23.23 11.64 7.79
C GLY A 104 -22.16 11.80 8.88
N THR A 105 -21.31 10.79 9.11
CA THR A 105 -20.26 10.85 10.14
C THR A 105 -19.00 11.53 9.60
N SER A 106 -18.57 12.61 10.26
CA SER A 106 -17.31 13.28 9.93
C SER A 106 -16.10 12.38 10.17
N CYS A 107 -15.25 12.29 9.17
CA CYS A 107 -14.05 11.46 9.12
C CYS A 107 -12.86 12.32 8.69
N ARG A 108 -11.67 11.96 9.17
CA ARG A 108 -10.41 12.56 8.75
C ARG A 108 -9.39 11.46 8.50
N LEU A 109 -8.65 11.57 7.40
CA LEU A 109 -7.47 10.75 7.13
C LEU A 109 -6.25 11.63 6.88
N GLU A 110 -5.18 11.32 7.57
CA GLU A 110 -3.84 11.83 7.29
C GLU A 110 -3.28 11.21 6.02
N ALA A 111 -2.72 12.06 5.16
CA ALA A 111 -1.90 11.66 4.03
C ALA A 111 -0.42 11.61 4.42
N THR A 112 0.21 10.45 4.22
CA THR A 112 1.60 10.24 4.62
C THR A 112 2.50 9.90 3.44
N ARG A 113 3.60 10.64 3.30
CA ARG A 113 4.69 10.31 2.38
C ARG A 113 5.81 9.60 3.12
N LEU A 114 6.18 8.40 2.69
CA LEU A 114 7.36 7.70 3.22
C LEU A 114 8.64 8.32 2.65
N LEU A 115 9.65 8.53 3.49
CA LEU A 115 10.96 9.05 3.06
C LEU A 115 11.87 7.89 2.66
N GLU A 116 11.57 7.28 1.51
CA GLU A 116 12.26 6.09 1.01
C GLU A 116 12.72 6.26 -0.43
N PRO A 117 13.77 5.55 -0.87
CA PRO A 117 14.23 5.62 -2.25
C PRO A 117 13.12 5.24 -3.23
N GLY A 118 12.92 6.09 -4.24
CA GLY A 118 11.91 5.89 -5.28
C GLY A 118 10.51 6.45 -4.96
N VAL A 119 10.29 6.98 -3.75
CA VAL A 119 9.03 7.70 -3.42
C VAL A 119 9.17 9.17 -3.81
N GLY A 120 8.34 9.61 -4.77
CA GLY A 120 8.34 10.99 -5.26
C GLY A 120 7.85 12.02 -4.24
N GLU A 121 8.21 13.30 -4.40
CA GLU A 121 7.80 14.36 -3.46
C GLU A 121 6.29 14.56 -3.35
N LYS A 122 5.57 14.26 -4.42
CA LYS A 122 4.10 14.36 -4.50
C LYS A 122 3.38 13.04 -4.20
N GLU A 123 4.13 11.96 -3.98
CA GLU A 123 3.55 10.66 -3.65
C GLU A 123 3.26 10.59 -2.15
N PHE A 124 2.10 10.03 -1.82
CA PHE A 124 1.70 9.75 -0.46
C PHE A 124 0.69 8.60 -0.47
N GLY A 125 0.59 7.89 0.66
CA GLY A 125 -0.41 6.85 0.87
C GLY A 125 -1.37 7.23 1.98
N LEU A 126 -2.60 6.70 1.91
CA LEU A 126 -3.55 6.73 3.00
C LEU A 126 -3.57 5.36 3.65
N PHE A 127 -2.97 5.25 4.83
CA PHE A 127 -2.94 4.03 5.62
C PHE A 127 -3.98 4.15 6.74
N PHE A 128 -4.96 3.25 6.81
CA PHE A 128 -6.06 3.42 7.74
C PHE A 128 -6.56 2.11 8.34
N THR A 129 -7.23 2.24 9.48
CA THR A 129 -8.08 1.21 10.07
C THR A 129 -9.49 1.76 10.20
N ASP A 130 -10.48 0.88 10.23
CA ASP A 130 -11.88 1.25 10.38
C ASP A 130 -12.63 0.23 11.24
N ALA A 131 -13.94 0.39 11.41
CA ALA A 131 -14.70 -0.51 12.28
C ALA A 131 -14.83 -1.95 11.74
N THR A 132 -14.47 -2.22 10.47
CA THR A 132 -14.38 -3.57 9.90
C THR A 132 -13.04 -4.25 10.11
N THR A 133 -11.98 -3.51 10.48
CA THR A 133 -10.62 -4.03 10.68
C THR A 133 -10.60 -5.15 11.71
N GLY A 134 -9.97 -6.28 11.37
CA GLY A 134 -9.87 -7.48 12.22
C GLY A 134 -11.18 -8.27 12.36
N LYS A 135 -12.21 -7.93 11.57
CA LYS A 135 -13.51 -8.61 11.57
C LYS A 135 -13.92 -9.06 10.18
N GLN A 136 -13.89 -8.12 9.22
CA GLN A 136 -14.25 -8.36 7.81
C GLN A 136 -13.12 -7.97 6.86
N THR A 137 -12.12 -7.23 7.36
CA THR A 137 -10.96 -6.71 6.61
C THR A 137 -9.68 -6.95 7.40
N TYR A 138 -8.54 -6.97 6.70
CA TYR A 138 -7.24 -7.34 7.27
C TYR A 138 -6.94 -6.64 8.60
N SER A 139 -6.44 -7.41 9.57
CA SER A 139 -6.32 -7.01 10.98
C SER A 139 -5.38 -5.84 11.25
N VAL A 140 -4.37 -5.63 10.42
CA VAL A 140 -3.42 -4.49 10.58
C VAL A 140 -3.96 -3.20 9.95
N GLY A 141 -4.88 -3.30 8.99
CA GLY A 141 -5.47 -2.18 8.26
C GLY A 141 -5.22 -2.23 6.76
N ARG A 142 -5.81 -1.28 6.04
CA ARG A 142 -5.87 -1.23 4.57
C ARG A 142 -5.28 0.06 4.04
N TYR A 143 -4.87 0.04 2.79
CA TYR A 143 -4.31 1.19 2.09
C TYR A 143 -5.27 1.71 1.04
N LEU A 144 -5.21 3.02 0.80
CA LEU A 144 -5.95 3.70 -0.25
C LEU A 144 -5.01 4.71 -0.93
N ASP A 145 -5.03 4.71 -2.25
CA ASP A 145 -4.33 5.70 -3.07
C ASP A 145 -5.33 6.78 -3.50
N ALA A 146 -5.01 8.05 -3.18
CA ALA A 146 -5.82 9.18 -3.57
C ALA A 146 -5.55 9.54 -5.04
N LYS A 147 -6.59 9.61 -5.87
CA LYS A 147 -6.44 9.96 -7.28
C LYS A 147 -6.62 11.48 -7.47
N PRO A 148 -5.60 12.22 -7.96
CA PRO A 148 -5.73 13.66 -8.18
C PRO A 148 -6.72 13.97 -9.31
N LEU A 149 -7.42 15.10 -9.18
CA LEU A 149 -8.29 15.68 -10.20
C LEU A 149 -7.67 16.97 -10.78
N PRO A 150 -8.08 17.39 -12.00
CA PRO A 150 -7.55 18.61 -12.63
C PRO A 150 -7.79 19.90 -11.84
N ASP A 151 -8.81 19.92 -10.98
CA ASP A 151 -9.20 21.07 -10.16
C ASP A 151 -8.48 21.13 -8.80
N GLY A 152 -7.47 20.28 -8.58
CA GLY A 152 -6.68 20.23 -7.35
C GLY A 152 -7.32 19.44 -6.20
N ARG A 153 -8.53 18.89 -6.38
CA ARG A 153 -9.11 17.93 -5.43
C ARG A 153 -8.60 16.52 -5.69
N TYR A 154 -8.99 15.59 -4.83
CA TYR A 154 -8.68 14.19 -4.92
C TYR A 154 -9.94 13.35 -4.80
N VAL A 155 -9.94 12.23 -5.52
CA VAL A 155 -10.88 11.13 -5.31
C VAL A 155 -10.29 10.16 -4.30
N LEU A 156 -11.03 9.96 -3.21
CA LEU A 156 -10.86 8.88 -2.26
C LEU A 156 -11.92 7.81 -2.56
N ASP A 157 -11.56 6.80 -3.35
CA ASP A 157 -12.47 5.71 -3.69
C ASP A 157 -12.19 4.50 -2.80
N PHE A 158 -12.94 4.36 -1.70
CA PHE A 158 -12.73 3.22 -0.80
C PHE A 158 -13.12 1.88 -1.42
N ASN A 159 -13.79 1.84 -2.58
CA ASN A 159 -13.98 0.59 -3.33
C ASN A 159 -12.66 0.03 -3.86
N MET A 160 -11.62 0.86 -3.91
CA MET A 160 -10.29 0.50 -4.37
C MET A 160 -9.29 0.33 -3.22
N CYS A 161 -9.72 0.41 -1.95
CA CYS A 161 -8.81 0.15 -0.84
C CYS A 161 -8.42 -1.33 -0.80
N TYR A 162 -7.17 -1.61 -0.45
CA TYR A 162 -6.56 -2.93 -0.60
C TYR A 162 -5.73 -3.32 0.62
N ASP A 163 -5.50 -4.63 0.76
CA ASP A 163 -4.65 -5.17 1.81
C ASP A 163 -3.17 -4.99 1.44
N PRO A 164 -2.31 -4.57 2.39
CA PRO A 164 -0.89 -4.47 2.16
C PRO A 164 -0.25 -5.83 1.88
N ALA A 165 0.92 -5.83 1.22
CA ALA A 165 1.64 -7.07 0.90
C ALA A 165 1.93 -7.96 2.13
N CYS A 166 2.06 -7.37 3.33
CA CYS A 166 2.23 -8.12 4.57
C CYS A 166 1.02 -8.98 4.96
N ALA A 167 -0.17 -8.72 4.41
CA ALA A 167 -1.33 -9.60 4.58
C ALA A 167 -1.11 -10.97 3.93
N TYR A 168 -0.18 -11.09 2.97
CA TYR A 168 0.08 -12.32 2.23
C TYR A 168 1.36 -13.02 2.61
N SER A 169 2.31 -12.30 3.20
CA SER A 169 3.60 -12.81 3.58
C SER A 169 4.22 -11.93 4.64
N ASP A 170 4.58 -12.55 5.77
CA ASP A 170 5.24 -11.85 6.86
C ASP A 170 6.56 -11.23 6.42
N HIS A 171 7.19 -11.70 5.33
CA HIS A 171 8.45 -11.16 4.81
C HIS A 171 8.34 -9.71 4.32
N TYR A 172 7.14 -9.18 4.11
CA TYR A 172 6.94 -7.77 3.79
C TYR A 172 6.91 -6.90 5.04
N ASN A 173 7.65 -5.79 4.98
CA ASN A 173 7.74 -4.77 5.99
C ASN A 173 6.85 -3.58 5.59
N CYS A 174 5.60 -3.60 6.03
CA CYS A 174 4.57 -2.66 5.61
C CYS A 174 4.33 -1.56 6.67
N PRO A 175 4.01 -0.31 6.27
CA PRO A 175 3.63 0.74 7.21
C PRO A 175 2.39 0.36 8.01
N ILE A 176 2.43 0.51 9.34
CA ILE A 176 1.23 0.35 10.17
C ILE A 176 0.47 1.68 10.12
N PRO A 177 -0.86 1.67 9.86
CA PRO A 177 -1.68 2.87 9.94
C PRO A 177 -1.47 3.64 11.25
N PRO A 178 -1.26 4.96 11.21
CA PRO A 178 -1.15 5.75 12.43
C PRO A 178 -2.47 5.73 13.20
N ARG A 179 -2.40 5.95 14.53
CA ARG A 179 -3.58 5.90 15.41
C ARG A 179 -4.63 6.93 15.02
N GLU A 180 -4.18 8.06 14.49
CA GLU A 180 -4.97 9.18 13.99
C GLU A 180 -5.82 8.77 12.77
N ASN A 181 -5.38 7.77 11.99
CA ASN A 181 -6.11 7.23 10.85
C ASN A 181 -7.01 6.04 11.22
N ARG A 182 -7.50 6.01 12.47
CA ARG A 182 -8.53 5.06 12.89
C ARG A 182 -9.91 5.67 12.71
N LEU A 183 -10.58 5.27 11.65
CA LEU A 183 -11.96 5.66 11.36
C LEU A 183 -12.93 4.88 12.26
N LYS A 184 -13.91 5.58 12.84
CA LYS A 184 -14.92 4.95 13.71
C LYS A 184 -16.05 4.30 12.92
N VAL A 185 -16.20 4.66 11.65
CA VAL A 185 -17.22 4.12 10.74
C VAL A 185 -16.79 2.77 10.18
N ALA A 186 -17.75 1.92 9.81
CA ALA A 186 -17.48 0.70 9.07
C ALA A 186 -17.41 1.00 7.56
N ILE A 187 -16.27 0.70 6.94
CA ILE A 187 -16.05 0.87 5.50
C ILE A 187 -16.19 -0.49 4.83
N ARG A 188 -17.43 -0.82 4.45
CA ARG A 188 -17.78 -2.05 3.71
C ARG A 188 -17.64 -1.83 2.21
N ALA A 189 -16.46 -1.40 1.80
CA ALA A 189 -16.03 -1.18 0.43
C ALA A 189 -14.58 -1.66 0.30
N GLY A 190 -14.17 -2.03 -0.90
CA GLY A 190 -12.82 -2.47 -1.19
C GLY A 190 -12.54 -3.90 -0.77
N GLN A 191 -11.26 -4.20 -0.58
CA GLN A 191 -10.81 -5.55 -0.30
C GLN A 191 -11.30 -6.01 1.09
N MET A 192 -11.83 -7.24 1.10
CA MET A 192 -12.17 -7.97 2.32
C MET A 192 -10.97 -8.79 2.77
N ASP A 193 -10.97 -9.14 4.05
CA ASP A 193 -10.03 -10.09 4.57
C ASP A 193 -10.21 -11.41 3.83
N ALA A 194 -9.20 -11.77 3.06
CA ALA A 194 -9.16 -13.06 2.41
C ALA A 194 -8.61 -14.14 3.35
N HIS A 195 -8.39 -13.81 4.65
CA HIS A 195 -7.59 -14.56 5.61
C HIS A 195 -7.58 -16.03 5.26
N TYR A 196 -6.41 -16.41 4.75
CA TYR A 196 -6.07 -17.67 4.10
C TYR A 196 -6.99 -18.79 4.58
N MET A 197 -7.74 -19.31 3.62
CA MET A 197 -8.26 -20.68 3.61
C MET A 197 -7.17 -21.59 4.19
N HIS A 198 -7.25 -21.88 5.48
CA HIS A 198 -6.40 -22.85 6.14
C HIS A 198 -6.61 -24.22 5.51
#